data_AF-A0A8C6SP79-F1
#
_entry.id   AF-A0A8C6SP79-F1
#
_cell.length_a   1.000
_cell.length_b   1.000
_cell.length_c   1.000
_cell.angle_alpha   90.00
_cell.angle_beta   90.00
_cell.angle_gamma   90.00
#
_symmetry.space_group_name_H-M   'P 1'
#
loop_
_entity.id
_entity.type
_entity.pdbx_description
1 polymer ?
#
loop_
_entity_poly.entity_id
_entity_poly.type
_entity_poly.pdbx_seq_one_letter_code
_entity_poly.pdbx_strand_id
1 'polypeptide(L)'
;KQQYGRAGETVVLSPGPISETLSMAYWKFNQRKLVDINRVFNGHQFSGRVSLNQTNYSLTIQDLRTTDSGDFNFVSALTQPPTLNVINTTEISKESCEVWMKCSYTSDQDVSYRWTVNDVMINGSTLQYPLKPHEGDTTFTCTASNMVSEVSASKNINCRSPPVGMTFTYTVLIPVGKLILSVSCQCGRALWDLSPDVEPD
;
A
#
# COMPACT_ATOMS: atom_id res chain seq x y z
N LYS A 1 9.49 1.37 18.43
CA LYS A 1 9.83 0.73 19.73
C LYS A 1 10.81 1.64 20.45
N GLN A 2 10.63 1.92 21.74
CA GLN A 2 11.50 2.84 22.48
C GLN A 2 12.66 2.05 23.14
N GLN A 3 13.88 2.56 23.03
CA GLN A 3 15.09 1.93 23.58
C GLN A 3 15.86 2.98 24.38
N TYR A 4 16.41 2.58 25.53
CA TYR A 4 17.13 3.44 26.45
C TYR A 4 18.60 3.01 26.53
N GLY A 5 19.50 3.98 26.71
CA GLY A 5 20.93 3.74 26.88
C GLY A 5 21.50 4.70 27.93
N ARG A 6 22.53 4.24 28.66
CA ARG A 6 23.22 5.05 29.67
C ARG A 6 24.33 5.86 29.00
N ALA A 7 24.60 7.07 29.51
CA ALA A 7 25.72 7.88 29.05
C ALA A 7 27.07 7.13 29.23
N GLY A 8 27.95 7.25 28.24
CA GLY A 8 29.24 6.56 28.14
C GLY A 8 29.17 5.12 27.61
N GLU A 9 27.97 4.53 27.50
CA GLU A 9 27.82 3.17 26.97
C GLU A 9 27.66 3.14 25.45
N THR A 10 27.65 1.92 24.91
CA THR A 10 27.37 1.65 23.49
C THR A 10 25.95 1.10 23.36
N VAL A 11 25.21 1.60 22.37
CA VAL A 11 23.89 1.07 22.01
C VAL A 11 23.90 0.54 20.59
N VAL A 12 23.16 -0.55 20.38
CA VAL A 12 22.91 -1.12 19.06
C VAL A 12 21.42 -1.02 18.78
N LEU A 13 21.07 -0.31 17.70
CA LEU A 13 19.70 -0.20 17.19
C LEU A 13 19.54 -1.18 16.03
N SER A 14 18.56 -2.06 16.15
CA SER A 14 18.23 -3.03 15.11
C SER A 14 17.12 -2.49 14.20
N PRO A 15 17.26 -2.63 12.86
CA PRO A 15 16.20 -2.30 11.91
C PRO A 15 15.00 -3.26 11.97
N GLY A 16 15.13 -4.38 12.70
CA GLY A 16 14.15 -5.47 12.71
C GLY A 16 14.51 -6.62 11.77
N PRO A 17 13.61 -7.59 11.57
CA PRO A 17 13.86 -8.72 10.68
C PRO A 17 13.95 -8.24 9.22
N ILE A 18 15.05 -8.61 8.55
CA ILE A 18 15.30 -8.33 7.13
C ILE A 18 15.49 -9.69 6.44
N SER A 19 14.64 -10.01 5.48
CA SER A 19 14.64 -11.30 4.77
C SER A 19 15.37 -11.29 3.43
N GLU A 20 15.77 -10.12 2.94
CA GLU A 20 16.29 -9.92 1.58
C GLU A 20 17.47 -8.93 1.56
N THR A 21 18.29 -8.98 0.49
CA THR A 21 19.41 -8.07 0.28
C THR A 21 18.92 -6.68 -0.15
N LEU A 22 19.32 -5.63 0.59
CA LEU A 22 18.84 -4.27 0.37
C LEU A 22 19.72 -3.52 -0.63
N SER A 23 19.09 -2.94 -1.67
CA SER A 23 19.77 -2.10 -2.68
C SER A 23 20.18 -0.72 -2.15
N MET A 24 19.42 -0.20 -1.18
CA MET A 24 19.72 1.00 -0.42
C MET A 24 19.29 0.78 1.02
N ALA A 25 20.12 1.19 1.97
CA ALA A 25 19.79 1.18 3.39
C ALA A 25 20.57 2.28 4.11
N TYR A 26 19.90 3.06 4.95
CA TYR A 26 20.50 4.12 5.73
C TYR A 26 19.71 4.47 6.99
N TRP A 27 20.39 5.01 7.99
CA TRP A 27 19.80 5.52 9.23
C TRP A 27 19.63 7.04 9.18
N LYS A 28 18.57 7.53 9.82
CA LYS A 28 18.31 8.95 10.09
C LYS A 28 18.28 9.22 11.59
N PHE A 29 18.74 10.40 11.99
CA PHE A 29 18.49 10.99 13.29
C PHE A 29 17.78 12.34 13.10
N ASN A 30 16.62 12.51 13.73
CA ASN A 30 15.79 13.72 13.60
C ASN A 30 15.65 14.17 12.13
N GLN A 31 15.28 13.23 11.26
CA GLN A 31 15.11 13.39 9.81
C GLN A 31 16.39 13.62 8.97
N ARG A 32 17.57 13.83 9.57
CA ARG A 32 18.85 13.96 8.86
C ARG A 32 19.54 12.61 8.69
N LYS A 33 20.12 12.35 7.52
CA LYS A 33 20.85 11.09 7.26
C LYS A 33 22.12 11.02 8.13
N LEU A 34 22.31 9.87 8.77
CA LEU A 34 23.48 9.55 9.60
C LEU A 34 24.50 8.74 8.83
N VAL A 35 24.10 7.56 8.38
CA VAL A 35 24.98 6.59 7.73
C VAL A 35 24.18 5.75 6.75
N ASP A 36 24.75 5.50 5.58
CA ASP A 36 24.28 4.53 4.60
C ASP A 36 25.29 3.39 4.43
N ILE A 37 24.95 2.40 3.60
CA ILE A 37 25.81 1.22 3.34
C ILE A 37 27.22 1.56 2.82
N ASN A 38 27.39 2.72 2.20
CA ASN A 38 28.61 3.13 1.50
C ASN A 38 29.38 4.23 2.23
N ARG A 39 28.74 5.01 3.12
CA ARG A 39 29.37 6.13 3.80
C ARG A 39 28.63 6.59 5.06
N VAL A 40 29.40 7.25 5.93
CA VAL A 40 28.89 8.10 7.03
C VAL A 40 28.72 9.53 6.51
N PHE A 41 27.60 10.18 6.82
CA PHE A 41 27.34 11.56 6.41
C PHE A 41 27.99 12.56 7.38
N ASN A 42 28.46 13.70 6.87
CA ASN A 42 29.04 14.74 7.71
C ASN A 42 27.96 15.68 8.27
N GLY A 43 28.29 16.42 9.33
CA GLY A 43 27.41 17.47 9.89
C GLY A 43 26.45 16.99 10.98
N HIS A 44 26.73 15.85 11.61
CA HIS A 44 25.98 15.33 12.76
C HIS A 44 26.88 15.12 13.98
N GLN A 45 26.28 15.11 15.17
CA GLN A 45 27.00 15.02 16.47
C GLN A 45 27.64 13.65 16.78
N PHE A 46 27.41 12.64 15.94
CA PHE A 46 27.88 11.26 16.13
C PHE A 46 29.19 10.96 15.38
N SER A 47 29.91 11.99 14.91
CA SER A 47 31.16 11.81 14.19
C SER A 47 32.16 11.01 15.03
N GLY A 48 32.77 9.98 14.43
CA GLY A 48 33.69 9.05 15.10
C GLY A 48 33.06 8.07 16.10
N ARG A 49 31.75 8.15 16.34
CA ARG A 49 31.03 7.31 17.32
C ARG A 49 29.98 6.40 16.70
N VAL A 50 29.73 6.53 15.39
CA VAL A 50 28.68 5.79 14.68
C VAL A 50 29.27 4.78 13.70
N SER A 51 28.71 3.59 13.65
CA SER A 51 29.02 2.58 12.63
C SER A 51 27.78 1.79 12.22
N LEU A 52 27.74 1.36 10.95
CA LEU A 52 26.68 0.54 10.40
C LEU A 52 27.20 -0.88 10.14
N ASN A 53 26.50 -1.89 10.63
CA ASN A 53 26.80 -3.27 10.27
C ASN A 53 26.27 -3.56 8.86
N GLN A 54 27.15 -3.95 7.93
CA GLN A 54 26.78 -4.16 6.53
C GLN A 54 26.02 -5.48 6.26
N THR A 55 26.02 -6.42 7.21
CA THR A 55 25.33 -7.72 7.08
C THR A 55 23.88 -7.64 7.55
N ASN A 56 23.63 -6.99 8.69
CA ASN A 56 22.29 -6.94 9.32
C ASN A 56 21.73 -5.53 9.48
N TYR A 57 22.43 -4.51 8.96
CA TYR A 57 22.02 -3.10 8.93
C TYR A 57 21.76 -2.45 10.29
N SER A 58 22.26 -3.06 11.38
CA SER A 58 22.21 -2.48 12.72
C SER A 58 23.12 -1.27 12.88
N LEU A 59 22.62 -0.23 13.55
CA LEU A 59 23.36 0.99 13.87
C LEU A 59 24.00 0.84 15.25
N THR A 60 25.31 1.02 15.32
CA THR A 60 26.03 1.09 16.60
C THR A 60 26.40 2.53 16.88
N ILE A 61 26.12 2.99 18.10
CA ILE A 61 26.54 4.30 18.60
C ILE A 61 27.31 4.08 19.90
N GLN A 62 28.57 4.50 19.92
CA GLN A 62 29.47 4.41 21.07
C GLN A 62 29.53 5.73 21.85
N ASP A 63 30.00 5.68 23.09
CA ASP A 63 30.17 6.85 23.96
C ASP A 63 28.90 7.74 23.97
N LEU A 64 27.78 7.15 24.39
CA LEU A 64 26.48 7.83 24.40
C LEU A 64 26.50 9.10 25.25
N ARG A 65 25.84 10.14 24.75
CA ARG A 65 25.72 11.44 25.44
C ARG A 65 24.26 11.73 25.72
N THR A 66 23.98 12.52 26.75
CA THR A 66 22.60 12.96 27.04
C THR A 66 22.00 13.79 25.89
N THR A 67 22.84 14.43 25.07
CA THR A 67 22.45 15.17 23.86
C THR A 67 22.11 14.27 22.66
N ASP A 68 22.39 12.97 22.75
CA ASP A 68 22.15 12.02 21.67
C ASP A 68 20.70 11.51 21.63
N SER A 69 19.87 11.87 22.62
CA SER A 69 18.45 11.53 22.65
C SER A 69 17.70 12.16 21.46
N GLY A 70 16.94 11.33 20.74
CA GLY A 70 16.13 11.76 19.61
C GLY A 70 15.64 10.57 18.78
N ASP A 71 15.07 10.87 17.62
CA ASP A 71 14.38 9.89 16.79
C ASP A 71 15.33 9.26 15.77
N PHE A 72 15.62 7.98 15.99
CA PHE A 72 16.38 7.15 15.05
C PHE A 72 15.44 6.34 14.16
N ASN A 73 15.60 6.46 12.85
CA ASN A 73 14.78 5.76 11.87
C ASN A 73 15.66 5.05 10.85
N PHE A 74 15.37 3.78 10.58
CA PHE A 74 15.96 3.03 9.48
C PHE A 74 15.13 3.20 8.21
N VAL A 75 15.80 3.47 7.09
CA VAL A 75 15.18 3.61 5.77
C VAL A 75 15.90 2.70 4.79
N SER A 76 15.17 1.86 4.06
CA SER A 76 15.72 1.00 3.02
C SER A 76 14.89 1.06 1.73
N ALA A 77 15.50 0.67 0.61
CA ALA A 77 14.79 0.41 -0.64
C ALA A 77 14.66 -1.09 -0.86
N LEU A 78 13.47 -1.59 -0.52
CA LEU A 78 12.84 -2.74 -1.18
C LEU A 78 11.85 -2.26 -2.27
N THR A 79 12.11 -1.09 -2.87
CA THR A 79 11.23 -0.44 -3.83
C THR A 79 12.06 0.28 -4.89
N GLN A 80 11.78 -0.03 -6.16
CA GLN A 80 12.19 0.82 -7.30
C GLN A 80 11.89 2.29 -6.95
N PRO A 81 12.79 3.24 -7.26
CA PRO A 81 12.47 4.65 -7.07
C PRO A 81 11.19 4.95 -7.87
N PRO A 82 10.16 5.56 -7.28
CA PRO A 82 9.02 6.00 -8.07
C PRO A 82 9.56 6.97 -9.12
N THR A 83 9.39 6.62 -10.39
CA THR A 83 9.47 7.58 -11.48
C THR A 83 8.36 8.60 -11.23
N LEU A 84 8.75 9.79 -10.80
CA LEU A 84 7.85 10.94 -10.76
C LEU A 84 7.64 11.41 -12.20
N ASN A 85 6.56 10.95 -12.83
CA ASN A 85 5.98 11.70 -13.93
C ASN A 85 5.30 12.93 -13.30
N VAL A 86 5.92 14.09 -13.45
CA VAL A 86 5.31 15.37 -13.10
C VAL A 86 4.20 15.65 -14.11
N ILE A 87 3.00 15.18 -13.80
CA ILE A 87 1.77 15.64 -14.44
C ILE A 87 1.35 16.88 -13.67
N ASN A 88 1.05 17.97 -14.38
CA ASN A 88 0.77 19.28 -13.84
C ASN A 88 -0.38 19.19 -12.80
N THR A 89 -0.04 19.25 -11.52
CA THR A 89 -0.92 19.01 -10.38
C THR A 89 -1.76 20.24 -10.05
N THR A 90 -2.68 20.57 -10.94
CA THR A 90 -3.83 21.42 -10.60
C THR A 90 -5.16 20.66 -10.68
N GLU A 91 -5.18 19.39 -11.13
CA GLU A 91 -6.44 18.67 -11.37
C GLU A 91 -6.52 17.21 -10.88
N ILE A 92 -5.57 16.72 -10.07
CA ILE A 92 -5.74 15.40 -9.44
C ILE A 92 -6.72 15.54 -8.27
N SER A 93 -8.01 15.47 -8.62
CA SER A 93 -9.15 15.42 -7.72
C SER A 93 -8.90 14.41 -6.59
N LYS A 94 -9.05 14.86 -5.35
CA LYS A 94 -9.02 14.09 -4.10
C LYS A 94 -10.23 13.14 -3.98
N GLU A 95 -10.57 12.46 -5.07
CA GLU A 95 -11.86 11.80 -5.24
C GLU A 95 -11.75 10.41 -5.91
N SER A 96 -10.55 9.88 -6.19
CA SER A 96 -10.42 8.55 -6.80
C SER A 96 -10.75 7.43 -5.81
N CYS A 97 -11.61 6.49 -6.21
CA CYS A 97 -11.92 5.27 -5.47
C CYS A 97 -11.22 4.08 -6.11
N GLU A 98 -10.82 3.10 -5.29
CA GLU A 98 -10.30 1.83 -5.79
C GLU A 98 -11.32 0.72 -5.56
N VAL A 99 -11.59 -0.06 -6.61
CA VAL A 99 -12.53 -1.18 -6.57
C VAL A 99 -11.77 -2.49 -6.68
N TRP A 100 -12.03 -3.37 -5.72
CA TRP A 100 -11.51 -4.72 -5.67
C TRP A 100 -12.63 -5.71 -5.93
N MET A 101 -12.44 -6.59 -6.91
CA MET A 101 -13.43 -7.59 -7.27
C MET A 101 -12.84 -8.99 -7.33
N LYS A 102 -13.67 -9.97 -6.97
CA LYS A 102 -13.37 -11.38 -7.07
C LYS A 102 -14.55 -12.11 -7.69
N CYS A 103 -14.25 -12.91 -8.70
CA CYS A 103 -15.18 -13.78 -9.38
C CYS A 103 -14.84 -15.23 -9.04
N SER A 104 -15.85 -16.01 -8.68
CA SER A 104 -15.68 -17.43 -8.36
C SER A 104 -16.87 -18.24 -8.82
N TYR A 105 -16.59 -19.36 -9.45
CA TYR A 105 -17.59 -20.32 -9.91
C TYR A 105 -17.58 -21.55 -9.02
N THR A 106 -18.73 -21.96 -8.50
CA THR A 106 -18.86 -23.15 -7.65
C THR A 106 -19.03 -24.40 -8.52
N SER A 107 -17.92 -24.97 -9.00
CA SER A 107 -17.88 -26.24 -9.74
C SER A 107 -16.54 -26.93 -9.56
N ASP A 108 -16.52 -28.25 -9.70
CA ASP A 108 -15.31 -29.09 -9.64
C ASP A 108 -14.47 -29.04 -10.94
N GLN A 109 -14.89 -28.23 -11.92
CA GLN A 109 -14.19 -28.07 -13.20
C GLN A 109 -13.14 -26.96 -13.16
N ASP A 110 -12.11 -27.11 -13.99
CA ASP A 110 -11.12 -26.04 -14.22
C ASP A 110 -11.75 -24.95 -15.09
N VAL A 111 -11.87 -23.75 -14.53
CA VAL A 111 -12.59 -22.62 -15.12
C VAL A 111 -11.64 -21.45 -15.25
N SER A 112 -11.57 -20.89 -16.45
CA SER A 112 -10.84 -19.66 -16.73
C SER A 112 -11.73 -18.44 -16.54
N TYR A 113 -11.15 -17.35 -16.06
CA TYR A 113 -11.86 -16.11 -15.75
C TYR A 113 -11.31 -14.96 -16.57
N ARG A 114 -12.20 -14.10 -17.04
CA ARG A 114 -11.88 -12.89 -17.78
C ARG A 114 -12.83 -11.77 -17.40
N TRP A 115 -12.30 -10.59 -17.16
CA TRP A 115 -13.04 -9.37 -16.92
C TRP A 115 -13.13 -8.53 -18.18
N THR A 116 -14.26 -7.88 -18.39
CA THR A 116 -14.46 -6.84 -19.41
C THR A 116 -14.89 -5.55 -18.73
N VAL A 117 -14.12 -4.49 -18.93
CA VAL A 117 -14.33 -3.14 -18.36
C VAL A 117 -14.00 -2.10 -19.43
N ASN A 118 -14.95 -1.25 -19.79
CA ASN A 118 -14.76 -0.22 -20.83
C ASN A 118 -14.08 -0.78 -22.10
N ASP A 119 -14.59 -1.93 -22.59
CA ASP A 119 -14.07 -2.67 -23.75
C ASP A 119 -12.64 -3.25 -23.62
N VAL A 120 -12.02 -3.14 -22.45
CA VAL A 120 -10.73 -3.76 -22.13
C VAL A 120 -10.94 -5.13 -21.50
N MET A 121 -10.22 -6.14 -21.99
CA MET A 121 -10.23 -7.50 -21.45
C MET A 121 -9.04 -7.75 -20.52
N ILE A 122 -9.32 -8.27 -19.32
CA ILE A 122 -8.30 -8.56 -18.29
C ILE A 122 -8.49 -10.00 -17.82
N ASN A 123 -7.44 -10.82 -17.89
CA ASN A 123 -7.51 -12.22 -17.46
C ASN A 123 -7.32 -12.35 -15.95
N GLY A 124 -8.03 -13.30 -15.35
CA GLY A 124 -7.90 -13.64 -13.93
C GLY A 124 -9.22 -13.61 -13.17
N SER A 125 -9.25 -14.27 -12.01
CA SER A 125 -10.42 -14.33 -11.13
C SER A 125 -10.59 -13.09 -10.26
N THR A 126 -9.56 -12.26 -10.13
CA THR A 126 -9.56 -11.02 -9.33
C THR A 126 -9.21 -9.82 -10.17
N LEU A 127 -9.82 -8.67 -9.86
CA LEU A 127 -9.58 -7.41 -10.55
C LEU A 127 -9.47 -6.25 -9.54
N GLN A 128 -8.42 -5.45 -9.69
CA GLN A 128 -8.22 -4.17 -9.00
C GLN A 128 -8.34 -3.06 -10.05
N TYR A 129 -9.29 -2.14 -9.88
CA TYR A 129 -9.59 -1.11 -10.86
C TYR A 129 -9.70 0.28 -10.20
N PRO A 130 -8.90 1.27 -10.63
CA PRO A 130 -9.04 2.65 -10.17
C PRO A 130 -10.28 3.27 -10.83
N LEU A 131 -11.32 3.52 -10.04
CA LEU A 131 -12.55 4.14 -10.49
C LEU A 131 -12.50 5.64 -10.25
N LYS A 132 -12.72 6.43 -11.31
CA LYS A 132 -12.86 7.88 -11.17
C LYS A 132 -14.33 8.23 -10.87
N PRO A 133 -14.61 9.13 -9.92
CA PRO A 133 -15.97 9.47 -9.48
C PRO A 133 -16.77 10.25 -10.53
N HIS A 134 -16.07 10.89 -11.48
CA HIS A 134 -16.69 11.61 -12.60
C HIS A 134 -17.06 10.71 -13.78
N GLU A 135 -16.60 9.45 -13.82
CA GLU A 135 -16.87 8.52 -14.94
C GLU A 135 -18.25 7.86 -14.88
N GLY A 136 -19.05 8.12 -13.84
CA GLY A 136 -20.42 7.60 -13.73
C GLY A 136 -20.49 6.13 -13.27
N ASP A 137 -21.57 5.44 -13.60
CA ASP A 137 -21.76 4.03 -13.29
C ASP A 137 -20.93 3.18 -14.27
N THR A 138 -19.88 2.51 -13.78
CA THR A 138 -19.04 1.65 -14.62
C THR A 138 -19.53 0.20 -14.53
N THR A 139 -19.74 -0.41 -15.69
CA THR A 139 -20.16 -1.82 -15.79
C THR A 139 -18.95 -2.74 -15.79
N PHE A 140 -18.87 -3.61 -14.79
CA PHE A 140 -17.87 -4.66 -14.71
C PHE A 140 -18.51 -5.99 -15.07
N THR A 141 -17.95 -6.67 -16.07
CA THR A 141 -18.42 -8.00 -16.48
C THR A 141 -17.35 -9.03 -16.17
N CYS A 142 -17.65 -9.97 -15.28
CA CYS A 142 -16.85 -11.19 -15.16
C CYS A 142 -17.42 -12.25 -16.09
N THR A 143 -16.54 -12.92 -16.80
CA THR A 143 -16.85 -14.04 -17.66
C THR A 143 -16.05 -15.26 -17.21
N ALA A 144 -16.74 -16.34 -16.90
CA ALA A 144 -16.20 -17.63 -16.53
C ALA A 144 -16.42 -18.60 -17.68
N SER A 145 -15.35 -19.26 -18.14
CA SER A 145 -15.43 -20.18 -19.27
C SER A 145 -14.66 -21.48 -19.01
N ASN A 146 -15.23 -22.57 -19.53
CA ASN A 146 -14.57 -23.87 -19.63
C ASN A 146 -14.51 -24.27 -21.12
N MET A 147 -14.03 -25.48 -21.43
CA MET A 147 -13.93 -25.95 -22.82
C MET A 147 -15.28 -26.13 -23.55
N VAL A 148 -16.41 -25.96 -22.85
CA VAL A 148 -17.76 -26.30 -23.36
C VAL A 148 -18.68 -25.09 -23.41
N SER A 149 -18.53 -24.15 -22.48
CA SER A 149 -19.49 -23.08 -22.22
C SER A 149 -18.82 -21.85 -21.63
N GLU A 150 -19.43 -20.69 -21.86
CA GLU A 150 -19.04 -19.42 -21.29
C GLU A 150 -20.26 -18.78 -20.62
N VAL A 151 -20.06 -18.23 -19.42
CA VAL A 151 -21.10 -17.55 -18.66
C VAL A 151 -20.56 -16.26 -18.07
N SER A 152 -21.39 -15.22 -18.04
CA SER A 152 -21.01 -13.90 -17.55
C SER A 152 -21.96 -13.35 -16.51
N ALA A 153 -21.41 -12.53 -15.61
CA ALA A 153 -22.14 -11.72 -14.67
C ALA A 153 -21.64 -10.27 -14.77
N SER A 154 -22.57 -9.35 -14.99
CA SER A 154 -22.29 -7.91 -15.09
C SER A 154 -22.85 -7.16 -13.90
N LYS A 155 -22.11 -6.15 -13.43
CA LYS A 155 -22.59 -5.25 -12.37
C LYS A 155 -22.13 -3.82 -12.62
N ASN A 156 -23.08 -2.90 -12.49
CA ASN A 156 -22.79 -1.48 -12.48
C ASN A 156 -22.36 -1.07 -11.08
N ILE A 157 -21.19 -0.47 -10.98
CA ILE A 157 -20.60 0.00 -9.74
C ILE A 157 -20.39 1.51 -9.84
N ASN A 158 -20.86 2.19 -8.80
CA ASN A 158 -20.66 3.60 -8.58
C ASN A 158 -20.19 3.79 -7.14
N CYS A 159 -18.93 4.16 -6.95
CA CYS A 159 -18.38 4.43 -5.62
C CYS A 159 -18.46 5.94 -5.28
N ARG A 160 -19.61 6.60 -5.48
CA ARG A 160 -19.87 7.95 -4.93
C ARG A 160 -19.95 7.86 -3.41
N SER A 161 -18.86 8.23 -2.73
CA SER A 161 -18.74 8.26 -1.26
C SER A 161 -19.34 7.05 -0.52
N PRO A 162 -18.90 5.81 -0.81
CA PRO A 162 -19.32 4.66 -0.02
C PRO A 162 -18.83 4.81 1.43
N PRO A 163 -19.64 4.42 2.43
CA PRO A 163 -19.15 4.27 3.79
C PRO A 163 -17.94 3.34 3.78
N VAL A 164 -16.86 3.75 4.42
CA VAL A 164 -15.57 3.03 4.38
C VAL A 164 -15.76 1.55 4.69
N GLY A 165 -15.38 0.68 3.74
CA GLY A 165 -15.24 -0.75 3.96
C GLY A 165 -16.45 -1.65 3.63
N MET A 166 -17.41 -1.21 2.83
CA MET A 166 -18.49 -2.12 2.38
C MET A 166 -18.02 -3.13 1.33
N THR A 167 -18.44 -4.39 1.52
CA THR A 167 -18.29 -5.48 0.55
C THR A 167 -19.67 -5.95 0.11
N PHE A 168 -19.90 -6.06 -1.19
CA PHE A 168 -21.12 -6.57 -1.79
C PHE A 168 -20.86 -7.94 -2.42
N THR A 169 -21.81 -8.86 -2.29
CA THR A 169 -21.72 -10.18 -2.93
C THR A 169 -22.98 -10.43 -3.75
N TYR A 170 -22.80 -10.74 -5.03
CA TYR A 170 -23.85 -11.06 -5.98
C TYR A 170 -23.73 -12.51 -6.42
N THR A 171 -24.85 -13.20 -6.55
CA THR A 171 -24.88 -14.60 -6.98
C THR A 171 -25.78 -14.76 -8.20
N VAL A 172 -25.26 -15.43 -9.24
CA VAL A 172 -26.00 -15.78 -10.45
C VAL A 172 -26.16 -17.29 -10.46
N LEU A 173 -27.40 -17.76 -10.46
CA LEU A 173 -27.74 -19.17 -10.53
C LEU A 173 -27.65 -19.64 -11.98
N ILE A 174 -26.91 -20.73 -12.20
CA ILE A 174 -26.67 -21.33 -13.51
C ILE A 174 -27.07 -22.81 -13.40
N PRO A 175 -27.52 -23.48 -14.48
CA PRO A 175 -27.99 -24.87 -14.39
C PRO A 175 -26.99 -25.85 -13.76
N VAL A 176 -25.69 -25.58 -13.89
CA VAL A 176 -24.57 -26.44 -13.45
C VAL A 176 -23.74 -25.82 -12.32
N GLY A 177 -24.22 -24.76 -11.65
CA GLY A 177 -23.48 -24.13 -10.55
C GLY A 177 -23.95 -22.73 -10.21
N LYS A 178 -23.11 -21.97 -9.49
CA LYS A 178 -23.36 -20.57 -9.17
C LYS A 178 -22.12 -19.75 -9.45
N LEU A 179 -22.31 -18.61 -10.12
CA LEU A 179 -21.27 -17.61 -10.29
C LEU A 179 -21.43 -16.56 -9.19
N ILE A 180 -20.38 -16.38 -8.41
CA ILE A 180 -20.34 -15.44 -7.28
C ILE A 180 -19.41 -14.30 -7.65
N LEU A 181 -19.92 -13.07 -7.52
CA LEU A 181 -19.21 -11.83 -7.74
C LEU A 181 -19.13 -11.06 -6.42
N SER A 182 -17.93 -10.97 -5.84
CA SER A 182 -17.64 -10.16 -4.66
C SER A 182 -16.99 -8.84 -5.06
N VAL A 183 -17.47 -7.73 -4.49
CA VAL A 183 -17.02 -6.37 -4.80
C VAL A 183 -16.75 -5.62 -3.50
N SER A 184 -15.60 -4.96 -3.40
CA SER A 184 -15.23 -4.07 -2.29
C SER A 184 -14.82 -2.71 -2.86
N CYS A 185 -15.48 -1.63 -2.44
CA CYS A 185 -15.05 -0.25 -2.75
C CYS A 185 -14.21 0.27 -1.58
N GLN A 186 -13.03 0.82 -1.88
CA GLN A 186 -12.21 1.56 -0.94
C GLN A 186 -11.96 2.96 -1.50
N CYS A 187 -12.50 3.99 -0.85
CA CYS A 187 -12.27 5.39 -1.22
C CYS A 187 -11.43 6.07 -0.14
N GLY A 188 -10.45 6.89 -0.54
CA GLY A 188 -9.71 7.72 0.38
C GLY A 188 -10.65 8.73 1.04
N ARG A 189 -10.70 8.78 2.38
CA ARG A 189 -11.53 9.75 3.11
C ARG A 189 -11.09 11.18 2.78
N ALA A 190 -12.07 12.05 2.58
CA ALA A 190 -11.91 13.48 2.78
C ALA A 190 -11.40 13.74 4.21
N LEU A 191 -10.19 14.29 4.34
CA LEU A 191 -9.62 14.71 5.63
C LEU A 191 -10.27 16.00 6.19
N TRP A 192 -11.39 16.47 5.65
CA TRP A 192 -12.07 17.70 6.11
C TRP A 192 -13.31 17.45 6.97
N ASP A 193 -13.73 16.20 7.19
CA ASP A 193 -14.94 15.88 7.99
C ASP A 193 -14.65 15.54 9.47
N LEU A 194 -13.51 16.01 9.98
CA LEU A 194 -13.22 16.06 11.41
C LEU A 194 -12.91 17.51 11.81
N SER A 195 -13.81 18.43 11.49
CA SER A 195 -13.91 19.66 12.26
C SER A 195 -14.72 19.31 13.51
N PRO A 196 -14.21 19.48 14.74
CA PRO A 196 -15.10 19.49 15.90
C PRO A 196 -16.10 20.63 15.70
N ASP A 197 -17.38 20.33 15.88
CA ASP A 197 -18.45 21.32 15.97
C ASP A 197 -18.04 22.38 17.01
N VAL A 198 -17.64 23.56 16.52
CA VAL A 198 -17.63 24.76 17.34
C VAL A 198 -19.07 25.24 17.33
N GLU A 199 -19.83 24.78 18.31
CA GLU A 199 -21.15 25.31 18.64
C GLU A 199 -20.98 26.76 19.11
N PRO A 200 -21.71 27.74 18.54
CA PRO A 200 -21.66 29.11 19.01
C PRO A 200 -22.69 29.32 20.13
N ASP A 201 -22.22 29.75 21.30
CA ASP A 201 -22.93 30.67 22.21
C ASP A 201 -21.92 31.51 22.99
#